data_AF-A0A345ULR2-F1
#
_entry.id   AF-A0A345ULR2-F1
#
_cell.length_a   1.000
_cell.length_b   1.000
_cell.length_c   1.000
_cell.angle_alpha   90.00
_cell.angle_beta   90.00
_cell.angle_gamma   90.00
#
_symmetry.space_group_name_H-M   'P 1'
#
loop_
_entity.id
_entity.type
_entity.pdbx_description
1 polymer ?
#
loop_
_entity_poly.entity_id
_entity_poly.type
_entity_poly.pdbx_seq_one_letter_code
_entity_poly.pdbx_strand_id
1 'polypeptide(L)'
;MTARLTRAKIFRIIAGIVGAVLLIGISVIAGFFYYVNYAGRDLDLPGCNDPLALNFDADATYPSGNCFYPRTVISYERRSRITSRAYESSGLIYWNDKFWTQNDHRDLNLYGFTFEAPMSFETITLNGLRNVDWEEIAQDDNYIYVGDIGNNYSNRRDLLIYKVDKLHLRNGDLRYEIIHYRYEDQQHFYSRRQPGFGYDSEAFILKNGYIYIFTKEINTLSTTVYRIPNRAGAHVAERVNAFNAKGMITGAMYLQEERLLALVGYNFPFISAPFIWLFYDFEGDDFFGGNKRRIGLNYLQFMPMQVEAITTIDGLSWYLTNEQAGLRRPFRFGSVQMIHELDLSPFLEDYLSRLPPPDRYYYRGFGELTDPTNWFTNPNGSGRSPADFSGENISWVLTTQGEHQSNKPLILEGNGSQLIIGDGIHPVQLQLPAIEADTVITRQNVSILVD
;
A
#
# COMPACT_ATOMS: atom_id res chain seq x y z
N MET A 1 88.00 3.17 -31.18
CA MET A 1 87.45 2.12 -30.28
C MET A 1 85.98 1.92 -30.62
N THR A 2 85.68 0.94 -31.48
CA THR A 2 84.31 0.57 -31.88
C THR A 2 83.82 -0.54 -30.95
N ALA A 3 82.95 -0.20 -30.00
CA ALA A 3 82.33 -1.18 -29.11
C ALA A 3 81.27 -1.98 -29.90
N ARG A 4 81.61 -3.21 -30.31
CA ARG A 4 80.63 -4.19 -30.81
C ARG A 4 79.72 -4.60 -29.67
N LEU A 5 78.45 -4.20 -29.72
CA LEU A 5 77.43 -4.79 -28.83
C LEU A 5 77.27 -6.28 -29.17
N THR A 6 77.56 -7.14 -28.21
CA THR A 6 77.31 -8.60 -28.30
C THR A 6 75.82 -8.85 -28.54
N ARG A 7 75.46 -9.83 -29.38
CA ARG A 7 74.06 -10.23 -29.69
C ARG A 7 73.17 -10.34 -28.44
N ALA A 8 73.71 -10.83 -27.33
CA ALA A 8 73.00 -10.94 -26.05
C ALA A 8 72.58 -9.57 -25.44
N LYS A 9 73.37 -8.52 -25.62
CA LYS A 9 73.02 -7.16 -25.17
C LYS A 9 71.93 -6.54 -26.05
N ILE A 10 71.99 -6.78 -27.37
CA ILE A 10 70.94 -6.32 -28.31
C ILE A 10 69.61 -7.01 -27.99
N PHE A 11 69.63 -8.33 -27.72
CA PHE A 11 68.42 -9.08 -27.37
C PHE A 11 67.78 -8.60 -26.06
N ARG A 12 68.59 -8.26 -25.04
CA ARG A 12 68.09 -7.68 -23.79
C ARG A 12 67.47 -6.29 -23.97
N ILE A 13 68.05 -5.46 -24.84
CA ILE A 13 67.49 -4.13 -25.14
C ILE A 13 66.17 -4.28 -25.90
N ILE A 14 66.09 -5.16 -26.91
CA ILE A 14 64.86 -5.41 -27.66
C ILE A 14 63.78 -6.00 -26.74
N ALA A 15 64.11 -6.98 -25.90
CA ALA A 15 63.17 -7.55 -24.93
C ALA A 15 62.66 -6.50 -23.92
N GLY A 16 63.54 -5.58 -23.47
CA GLY A 16 63.17 -4.47 -22.60
C GLY A 16 62.23 -3.47 -23.28
N ILE A 17 62.49 -3.13 -24.55
CA ILE A 17 61.63 -2.23 -25.34
C ILE A 17 60.28 -2.89 -25.60
N VAL A 18 60.26 -4.16 -26.01
CA VAL A 18 59.01 -4.91 -26.24
C VAL A 18 58.20 -5.03 -24.95
N GLY A 19 58.85 -5.31 -23.81
CA GLY A 19 58.19 -5.36 -22.50
C GLY A 19 57.61 -4.00 -22.09
N ALA A 20 58.32 -2.90 -22.31
CA ALA A 20 57.84 -1.55 -22.03
C ALA A 20 56.66 -1.15 -22.93
N VAL A 21 56.70 -1.49 -24.22
CA VAL A 21 55.60 -1.24 -25.16
C VAL A 21 54.37 -2.08 -24.80
N LEU A 22 54.55 -3.34 -24.38
CA LEU A 22 53.45 -4.18 -23.90
C LEU A 22 52.81 -3.62 -22.62
N LEU A 23 53.63 -3.16 -21.67
CA LEU A 23 53.16 -2.54 -20.43
C LEU A 23 52.36 -1.26 -20.71
N ILE A 24 52.86 -0.39 -21.59
CA ILE A 24 52.13 0.83 -21.99
C ILE A 24 50.83 0.45 -22.71
N GLY A 25 50.85 -0.54 -23.61
CA GLY A 25 49.66 -1.03 -24.28
C GLY A 25 48.60 -1.58 -23.31
N ILE A 26 49.01 -2.39 -22.32
CA ILE A 26 48.12 -2.91 -21.27
C ILE A 26 47.58 -1.76 -20.40
N SER A 27 48.39 -0.78 -20.04
CA SER A 27 47.94 0.39 -19.27
C SER A 27 46.98 1.30 -20.04
N VAL A 28 47.18 1.48 -21.34
CA VAL A 28 46.26 2.26 -22.20
C VAL A 28 44.95 1.50 -22.39
N ILE A 29 45.00 0.19 -22.59
CA ILE A 29 43.80 -0.66 -22.68
C ILE A 29 43.05 -0.66 -21.35
N ALA A 30 43.74 -0.85 -20.21
CA ALA A 30 43.13 -0.78 -18.89
C ALA A 30 42.56 0.61 -18.58
N GLY A 31 43.24 1.68 -18.99
CA GLY A 31 42.74 3.05 -18.88
C GLY A 31 41.52 3.31 -19.77
N PHE A 32 41.49 2.75 -20.97
CA PHE A 32 40.34 2.82 -21.88
C PHE A 32 39.16 2.01 -21.34
N PHE A 33 39.37 0.79 -20.83
CA PHE A 33 38.33 0.01 -20.16
C PHE A 33 37.84 0.71 -18.88
N TYR A 34 38.71 1.34 -18.10
CA TYR A 34 38.32 2.14 -16.95
C TYR A 34 37.48 3.35 -17.37
N TYR A 35 37.91 4.08 -18.40
CA TYR A 35 37.18 5.24 -18.93
C TYR A 35 35.83 4.84 -19.55
N VAL A 36 35.75 3.75 -20.29
CA VAL A 36 34.49 3.23 -20.86
C VAL A 36 33.54 2.73 -19.76
N ASN A 37 34.05 2.11 -18.69
CA ASN A 37 33.24 1.74 -17.52
C ASN A 37 32.81 2.94 -16.66
N TYR A 38 33.54 4.06 -16.70
CA TYR A 38 33.20 5.28 -15.94
C TYR A 38 32.29 6.23 -16.73
N ALA A 39 32.45 6.31 -18.06
CA ALA A 39 31.68 7.16 -18.95
C ALA A 39 30.27 6.63 -19.25
N GLY A 40 29.93 5.42 -18.80
CA GLY A 40 28.62 4.80 -18.94
C GLY A 40 27.82 4.69 -17.65
N ARG A 41 28.24 5.33 -16.54
CA ARG A 41 27.36 5.49 -15.38
C ARG A 41 26.50 6.72 -15.62
N ASP A 42 25.19 6.52 -15.75
CA ASP A 42 24.23 7.60 -15.56
C ASP A 42 24.58 8.27 -14.23
N LEU A 43 24.86 9.57 -14.27
CA LEU A 43 25.04 10.32 -13.03
C LEU A 43 23.70 10.28 -12.30
N ASP A 44 23.72 9.83 -11.04
CA ASP A 44 22.59 9.99 -10.13
C ASP A 44 22.41 11.49 -9.90
N LEU A 45 21.49 12.10 -10.64
CA LEU A 45 21.14 13.51 -10.56
C LEU A 45 19.91 13.61 -9.65
N PRO A 46 20.09 14.00 -8.38
CA PRO A 46 18.96 14.16 -7.47
C PRO A 46 18.14 15.37 -7.90
N GLY A 47 16.85 15.17 -8.07
CA GLY A 47 15.92 16.25 -8.40
C GLY A 47 14.48 15.83 -8.21
N CYS A 48 13.55 16.61 -8.74
CA CYS A 48 12.14 16.25 -8.73
C CYS A 48 11.79 15.59 -10.06
N ASN A 49 11.53 14.29 -10.05
CA ASN A 49 11.25 13.47 -11.24
C ASN A 49 9.74 13.30 -11.53
N ASP A 50 8.91 14.13 -10.91
CA ASP A 50 7.45 14.11 -11.06
C ASP A 50 6.99 15.25 -11.99
N PRO A 51 6.47 14.96 -13.19
CA PRO A 51 6.01 15.96 -14.15
C PRO A 51 4.88 16.88 -13.64
N LEU A 52 4.18 16.49 -12.57
CA LEU A 52 3.09 17.27 -11.97
C LEU A 52 3.59 18.28 -10.93
N ALA A 53 4.89 18.25 -10.59
CA ALA A 53 5.51 19.19 -9.67
C ALA A 53 5.91 20.50 -10.36
N LEU A 54 5.89 21.59 -9.59
CA LEU A 54 6.28 22.92 -10.06
C LEU A 54 7.80 23.09 -10.22
N ASN A 55 8.60 22.21 -9.61
CA ASN A 55 10.06 22.11 -9.77
C ASN A 55 10.49 20.83 -10.47
N PHE A 56 9.65 20.29 -11.35
CA PHE A 56 10.02 19.14 -12.17
C PHE A 56 11.36 19.42 -12.90
N ASP A 57 12.26 18.45 -12.79
CA ASP A 57 13.57 18.44 -13.42
C ASP A 57 13.64 17.21 -14.33
N ALA A 58 13.65 17.43 -15.64
CA ALA A 58 13.66 16.36 -16.63
C ALA A 58 15.00 15.60 -16.67
N ASP A 59 16.07 16.18 -16.12
CA ASP A 59 17.39 15.56 -16.04
C ASP A 59 17.56 14.75 -14.74
N ALA A 60 16.60 14.84 -13.80
CA ALA A 60 16.64 14.12 -12.54
C ALA A 60 16.44 12.61 -12.73
N THR A 61 17.48 11.83 -12.44
CA THR A 61 17.45 10.36 -12.50
C THR A 61 17.11 9.72 -11.16
N TYR A 62 17.12 10.51 -10.07
CA TYR A 62 16.83 10.03 -8.70
C TYR A 62 15.86 10.97 -7.95
N PRO A 63 14.79 10.45 -7.30
CA PRO A 63 13.83 11.26 -6.55
C PRO A 63 14.47 11.81 -5.27
N SER A 64 14.67 13.12 -5.22
CA SER A 64 15.23 13.81 -4.05
C SER A 64 14.21 14.07 -2.93
N GLY A 65 12.94 13.71 -3.14
CA GLY A 65 11.86 13.94 -2.20
C GLY A 65 11.47 15.41 -1.99
N ASN A 66 11.99 16.32 -2.82
CA ASN A 66 11.80 17.76 -2.72
C ASN A 66 10.73 18.33 -3.69
N CYS A 67 10.01 17.46 -4.40
CA CYS A 67 8.93 17.89 -5.29
C CYS A 67 7.91 18.75 -4.54
N PHE A 68 7.59 19.92 -5.10
CA PHE A 68 6.52 20.76 -4.60
C PHE A 68 5.41 20.92 -5.63
N TYR A 69 4.19 20.71 -5.18
CA TYR A 69 3.01 20.64 -6.02
C TYR A 69 2.17 21.91 -5.88
N PRO A 70 1.41 22.31 -6.91
CA PRO A 70 0.42 23.37 -6.76
C PRO A 70 -0.63 22.97 -5.72
N ARG A 71 -1.25 23.96 -5.07
CA ARG A 71 -2.36 23.70 -4.14
C ARG A 71 -3.52 23.06 -4.90
N THR A 72 -3.82 21.81 -4.59
CA THR A 72 -4.93 21.06 -5.21
C THR A 72 -6.09 20.91 -4.23
N VAL A 73 -7.32 21.09 -4.74
CA VAL A 73 -8.56 20.76 -4.03
C VAL A 73 -9.46 19.97 -4.98
N ILE A 74 -9.96 18.83 -4.54
CA ILE A 74 -10.89 17.99 -5.31
C ILE A 74 -12.24 17.82 -4.60
N SER A 75 -13.25 17.44 -5.36
CA SER A 75 -14.59 17.10 -4.90
C SER A 75 -14.79 15.58 -4.99
N TYR A 76 -15.83 15.04 -4.35
CA TYR A 76 -16.24 13.66 -4.65
C TYR A 76 -16.91 13.57 -6.02
N GLU A 77 -16.76 12.43 -6.68
CA GLU A 77 -17.47 12.07 -7.91
C GLU A 77 -18.88 11.57 -7.58
N ARG A 78 -18.94 10.56 -6.70
CA ARG A 78 -20.18 10.02 -6.16
C ARG A 78 -20.10 9.96 -4.63
N ARG A 79 -21.26 9.96 -3.98
CA ARG A 79 -21.35 9.68 -2.54
C ARG A 79 -22.66 8.99 -2.21
N SER A 80 -22.67 8.24 -1.12
CA SER A 80 -23.89 7.58 -0.65
C SER A 80 -23.89 7.42 0.87
N ARG A 81 -25.09 7.32 1.45
CA ARG A 81 -25.26 7.05 2.90
C ARG A 81 -24.96 5.59 3.15
N ILE A 82 -24.15 5.33 4.17
CA ILE A 82 -23.94 3.97 4.68
C ILE A 82 -24.90 3.71 5.85
N THR A 83 -25.00 2.44 6.26
CA THR A 83 -25.85 2.01 7.36
C THR A 83 -25.70 2.88 8.61
N SER A 84 -26.82 3.22 9.26
CA SER A 84 -26.81 3.93 10.55
C SER A 84 -26.23 3.12 11.70
N ARG A 85 -25.92 1.85 11.46
CA ARG A 85 -25.16 1.04 12.42
C ARG A 85 -23.67 1.39 12.41
N ALA A 86 -23.12 1.90 11.30
CA ALA A 86 -21.72 2.29 11.17
C ALA A 86 -21.52 3.80 11.43
N TYR A 87 -22.05 4.28 12.57
CA TYR A 87 -22.11 5.72 12.87
C TYR A 87 -20.77 6.31 13.35
N GLU A 88 -19.84 5.45 13.78
CA GLU A 88 -18.46 5.74 14.22
C GLU A 88 -17.46 5.03 13.27
N SER A 89 -17.78 4.95 11.97
CA SER A 89 -16.94 4.30 10.94
C SER A 89 -15.51 4.83 10.95
N SER A 90 -14.56 4.05 11.46
CA SER A 90 -13.16 4.48 11.66
C SER A 90 -12.15 3.83 10.69
N GLY A 91 -12.44 2.62 10.19
CA GLY A 91 -11.58 1.90 9.21
C GLY A 91 -12.32 1.43 7.95
N LEU A 92 -11.60 1.17 6.85
CA LEU A 92 -12.22 0.73 5.58
C LEU A 92 -11.32 -0.19 4.74
N ILE A 93 -11.82 -1.35 4.36
CA ILE A 93 -11.20 -2.24 3.36
C ILE A 93 -12.18 -2.62 2.26
N TYR A 94 -11.68 -3.05 1.10
CA TYR A 94 -12.49 -3.67 0.05
C TYR A 94 -12.17 -5.17 -0.06
N TRP A 95 -13.13 -6.04 0.26
CA TRP A 95 -12.96 -7.48 0.32
C TRP A 95 -14.23 -8.19 -0.14
N ASN A 96 -14.10 -9.21 -1.00
CA ASN A 96 -15.25 -9.98 -1.52
C ASN A 96 -16.36 -9.12 -2.13
N ASP A 97 -16.00 -8.23 -3.05
CA ASP A 97 -16.93 -7.32 -3.75
C ASP A 97 -17.68 -6.35 -2.83
N LYS A 98 -17.14 -6.08 -1.64
CA LYS A 98 -17.77 -5.21 -0.65
C LYS A 98 -16.75 -4.33 0.04
N PHE A 99 -17.17 -3.13 0.36
CA PHE A 99 -16.54 -2.30 1.36
C PHE A 99 -16.91 -2.83 2.75
N TRP A 100 -15.92 -2.96 3.63
CA TRP A 100 -16.11 -3.35 5.02
C TRP A 100 -15.57 -2.28 5.93
N THR A 101 -16.41 -1.81 6.84
CA THR A 101 -16.07 -0.83 7.89
C THR A 101 -16.36 -1.39 9.29
N GLN A 102 -15.77 -0.76 10.29
CA GLN A 102 -15.91 -1.06 11.71
C GLN A 102 -16.12 0.26 12.49
N ASN A 103 -16.82 0.22 13.63
CA ASN A 103 -17.00 1.40 14.49
C ASN A 103 -15.95 1.47 15.61
N ASP A 104 -15.58 2.70 15.97
CA ASP A 104 -14.52 2.96 16.96
C ASP A 104 -14.71 2.33 18.34
N HIS A 105 -15.93 2.28 18.87
CA HIS A 105 -16.15 1.92 20.27
C HIS A 105 -17.29 0.93 20.50
N ARG A 106 -17.04 -0.09 21.33
CA ARG A 106 -18.00 -1.13 21.82
C ARG A 106 -18.63 -2.04 20.78
N ASP A 107 -18.63 -1.66 19.51
CA ASP A 107 -19.18 -2.46 18.45
C ASP A 107 -18.18 -3.53 18.02
N LEU A 108 -18.61 -4.78 17.89
CA LEU A 108 -17.77 -5.90 17.48
C LEU A 108 -18.06 -6.32 16.04
N ASN A 109 -18.79 -5.51 15.29
CA ASN A 109 -19.27 -5.86 13.96
C ASN A 109 -18.43 -5.23 12.86
N LEU A 110 -18.19 -6.01 11.80
CA LEU A 110 -17.82 -5.51 10.48
C LEU A 110 -19.09 -5.36 9.64
N TYR A 111 -19.25 -4.21 8.99
CA TYR A 111 -20.38 -3.90 8.13
C TYR A 111 -19.96 -3.90 6.67
N GLY A 112 -20.42 -4.90 5.92
CA GLY A 112 -20.07 -5.13 4.51
C GLY A 112 -21.14 -4.60 3.56
N PHE A 113 -20.77 -3.82 2.56
CA PHE A 113 -21.74 -3.23 1.62
C PHE A 113 -21.13 -2.89 0.25
N THR A 114 -21.95 -2.73 -0.78
CA THR A 114 -21.51 -2.22 -2.10
C THR A 114 -21.77 -0.72 -2.21
N PHE A 115 -21.05 -0.04 -3.11
CA PHE A 115 -21.24 1.40 -3.31
C PHE A 115 -22.62 1.72 -3.90
N GLU A 116 -23.15 0.81 -4.73
CA GLU A 116 -24.45 0.90 -5.40
C GLU A 116 -25.62 0.68 -4.44
N ALA A 117 -25.43 -0.18 -3.42
CA ALA A 117 -26.46 -0.53 -2.45
C ALA A 117 -25.96 -0.49 -0.99
N PRO A 118 -25.43 0.64 -0.49
CA PRO A 118 -24.75 0.71 0.81
C PRO A 118 -25.66 0.50 2.02
N MET A 119 -26.97 0.66 1.82
CA MET A 119 -28.00 0.40 2.82
C MET A 119 -28.41 -1.08 2.88
N SER A 120 -28.06 -1.88 1.87
CA SER A 120 -28.23 -3.34 1.86
C SER A 120 -26.92 -3.98 2.32
N PHE A 121 -26.68 -3.93 3.63
CA PHE A 121 -25.42 -4.33 4.23
C PHE A 121 -25.48 -5.72 4.86
N GLU A 122 -24.33 -6.36 4.91
CA GLU A 122 -24.03 -7.57 5.66
C GLU A 122 -23.38 -7.20 7.01
N THR A 123 -23.47 -8.11 7.97
CA THR A 123 -22.80 -7.95 9.27
C THR A 123 -22.06 -9.23 9.62
N ILE A 124 -20.77 -9.10 9.93
CA ILE A 124 -19.95 -10.16 10.52
C ILE A 124 -19.60 -9.73 11.94
N THR A 125 -20.05 -10.49 12.94
CA THR A 125 -19.75 -10.20 14.35
C THR A 125 -18.51 -10.94 14.80
N LEU A 126 -17.49 -10.21 15.26
CA LEU A 126 -16.23 -10.72 15.78
C LEU A 126 -16.36 -11.10 17.27
N ASN A 127 -17.28 -12.04 17.54
CA ASN A 127 -17.61 -12.48 18.90
C ASN A 127 -16.40 -13.03 19.65
N GLY A 128 -16.06 -12.41 20.78
CA GLY A 128 -14.93 -12.80 21.63
C GLY A 128 -13.77 -11.80 21.58
N LEU A 129 -13.77 -10.88 20.61
CA LEU A 129 -12.88 -9.72 20.65
C LEU A 129 -13.41 -8.68 21.65
N ARG A 130 -12.51 -7.79 22.06
CA ARG A 130 -12.85 -6.57 22.81
C ARG A 130 -12.58 -5.37 21.92
N ASN A 131 -13.52 -4.44 21.89
CA ASN A 131 -13.36 -3.12 21.29
C ASN A 131 -13.26 -2.08 22.42
N VAL A 132 -12.03 -1.65 22.72
CA VAL A 132 -11.78 -0.50 23.61
C VAL A 132 -11.74 0.80 22.81
N ASP A 133 -10.96 0.84 21.73
CA ASP A 133 -10.77 2.00 20.84
C ASP A 133 -10.24 1.48 19.48
N TRP A 134 -11.13 0.92 18.65
CA TRP A 134 -10.79 0.38 17.33
C TRP A 134 -10.68 1.47 16.28
N GLU A 135 -9.52 1.66 15.67
CA GLU A 135 -9.37 2.77 14.72
C GLU A 135 -9.28 2.27 13.28
N GLU A 136 -8.26 1.46 12.98
CA GLU A 136 -7.99 1.06 11.61
C GLU A 136 -8.29 -0.43 11.35
N ILE A 137 -8.65 -0.73 10.09
CA ILE A 137 -8.74 -2.08 9.55
C ILE A 137 -7.89 -2.20 8.29
N ALA A 138 -7.06 -3.24 8.20
CA ALA A 138 -6.29 -3.56 7.00
C ALA A 138 -6.43 -5.05 6.66
N GLN A 139 -5.85 -5.47 5.54
CA GLN A 139 -5.89 -6.87 5.11
C GLN A 139 -4.69 -7.26 4.26
N ASP A 140 -4.35 -8.54 4.34
CA ASP A 140 -3.54 -9.26 3.35
C ASP A 140 -4.39 -10.38 2.73
N ASP A 141 -3.78 -11.35 2.04
CA ASP A 141 -4.49 -12.50 1.47
C ASP A 141 -5.36 -13.25 2.46
N ASN A 142 -4.78 -13.55 3.62
CA ASN A 142 -5.27 -14.57 4.53
C ASN A 142 -5.96 -13.97 5.75
N TYR A 143 -5.64 -12.72 6.08
CA TYR A 143 -6.05 -12.10 7.33
C TYR A 143 -6.68 -10.71 7.13
N ILE A 144 -7.63 -10.41 8.01
CA ILE A 144 -8.11 -9.07 8.30
C ILE A 144 -7.46 -8.63 9.61
N TYR A 145 -6.95 -7.41 9.66
CA TYR A 145 -6.30 -6.83 10.83
C TYR A 145 -7.18 -5.75 11.41
N VAL A 146 -7.51 -5.84 12.69
CA VAL A 146 -8.35 -4.84 13.39
C VAL A 146 -7.55 -4.24 14.53
N GLY A 147 -7.29 -2.93 14.48
CA GLY A 147 -6.44 -2.24 15.43
C GLY A 147 -7.20 -1.67 16.60
N ASP A 148 -7.06 -2.26 17.80
CA ASP A 148 -7.48 -1.65 19.06
C ASP A 148 -6.33 -0.75 19.58
N ILE A 149 -6.14 0.36 18.85
CA ILE A 149 -4.93 1.19 18.88
C ILE A 149 -5.18 2.64 19.33
N GLY A 150 -6.45 3.06 19.41
CA GLY A 150 -6.81 4.38 19.90
C GLY A 150 -6.34 4.58 21.34
N ASN A 151 -5.77 5.75 21.60
CA ASN A 151 -5.17 6.11 22.87
C ASN A 151 -5.20 7.63 23.10
N ASN A 152 -6.37 8.22 22.88
CA ASN A 152 -6.65 9.65 22.98
C ASN A 152 -6.07 10.35 24.24
N TYR A 153 -5.91 9.61 25.35
CA TYR A 153 -5.38 10.12 26.63
C TYR A 153 -3.95 9.65 26.96
N SER A 154 -3.27 8.99 26.02
CA SER A 154 -1.90 8.48 26.15
C SER A 154 -1.68 7.64 27.42
N ASN A 155 -2.69 6.87 27.83
CA ASN A 155 -2.71 6.17 29.11
C ASN A 155 -3.02 4.67 29.00
N ARG A 156 -3.35 4.17 27.81
CA ARG A 156 -3.54 2.75 27.56
C ARG A 156 -2.24 1.99 27.54
N ARG A 157 -2.26 0.78 28.12
CA ARG A 157 -1.14 -0.16 28.22
C ARG A 157 -1.42 -1.49 27.53
N ASP A 158 -2.59 -1.60 26.92
CA ASP A 158 -3.18 -2.80 26.36
C ASP A 158 -3.47 -2.63 24.86
N LEU A 159 -2.63 -1.84 24.17
CA LEU A 159 -2.72 -1.65 22.71
C LEU A 159 -2.42 -2.96 21.99
N LEU A 160 -3.23 -3.27 20.99
CA LEU A 160 -3.12 -4.51 20.24
C LEU A 160 -3.70 -4.40 18.84
N ILE A 161 -3.36 -5.38 18.00
CA ILE A 161 -3.98 -5.61 16.70
C ILE A 161 -4.44 -7.06 16.67
N TYR A 162 -5.73 -7.27 16.37
CA TYR A 162 -6.27 -8.60 16.09
C TYR A 162 -5.94 -8.98 14.65
N LYS A 163 -5.39 -10.17 14.45
CA LYS A 163 -5.14 -10.75 13.13
C LYS A 163 -6.13 -11.89 12.91
N VAL A 164 -7.23 -11.59 12.23
CA VAL A 164 -8.40 -12.46 12.05
C VAL A 164 -8.28 -13.25 10.76
N ASP A 165 -8.41 -14.57 10.86
CA ASP A 165 -8.32 -15.49 9.71
C ASP A 165 -9.56 -15.40 8.81
N LYS A 166 -9.37 -14.99 7.55
CA LYS A 166 -10.46 -14.79 6.58
C LYS A 166 -11.20 -16.08 6.25
N LEU A 167 -10.47 -17.19 6.17
CA LEU A 167 -11.04 -18.47 5.75
C LEU A 167 -12.07 -18.97 6.77
N HIS A 168 -11.69 -19.00 8.04
CA HIS A 168 -12.57 -19.46 9.11
C HIS A 168 -13.69 -18.46 9.35
N LEU A 169 -13.41 -17.15 9.22
CA LEU A 169 -14.41 -16.09 9.35
C LEU A 169 -15.60 -16.28 8.40
N ARG A 170 -15.35 -16.68 7.13
CA ARG A 170 -16.41 -16.96 6.15
C ARG A 170 -17.34 -18.12 6.56
N ASN A 171 -16.83 -19.07 7.34
CA ASN A 171 -17.58 -20.22 7.85
C ASN A 171 -18.25 -19.93 9.20
N GLY A 172 -18.20 -18.68 9.69
CA GLY A 172 -18.72 -18.30 11.00
C GLY A 172 -17.87 -18.78 12.18
N ASP A 173 -16.65 -19.26 11.94
CA ASP A 173 -15.68 -19.68 12.96
C ASP A 173 -14.64 -18.56 13.15
N LEU A 174 -14.76 -17.77 14.22
CA LEU A 174 -13.81 -16.70 14.49
C LEU A 174 -12.48 -17.28 15.01
N ARG A 175 -11.46 -17.30 14.16
CA ARG A 175 -10.06 -17.57 14.56
C ARG A 175 -9.21 -16.32 14.40
N TYR A 176 -8.38 -16.05 15.40
CA TYR A 176 -7.53 -14.88 15.40
C TYR A 176 -6.28 -15.06 16.26
N GLU A 177 -5.27 -14.28 15.92
CA GLU A 177 -4.07 -14.04 16.72
C GLU A 177 -4.12 -12.62 17.31
N ILE A 178 -3.37 -12.40 18.39
CA ILE A 178 -3.24 -11.08 19.01
C ILE A 178 -1.79 -10.63 18.94
N ILE A 179 -1.59 -9.42 18.40
CA ILE A 179 -0.31 -8.74 18.33
C ILE A 179 -0.36 -7.58 19.32
N HIS A 180 0.20 -7.77 20.51
CA HIS A 180 0.30 -6.72 21.51
C HIS A 180 1.51 -5.84 21.24
N TYR A 181 1.40 -4.55 21.54
CA TYR A 181 2.55 -3.67 21.49
C TYR A 181 2.53 -2.58 22.56
N ARG A 182 3.71 -2.02 22.79
CA ARG A 182 3.93 -0.76 23.50
C ARG A 182 4.90 0.08 22.72
N TYR A 183 4.76 1.39 22.77
CA TYR A 183 5.76 2.30 22.20
C TYR A 183 7.11 2.16 22.94
N GLU A 184 8.21 2.29 22.20
CA GLU A 184 9.55 2.22 22.79
C GLU A 184 9.85 3.36 23.76
N ASP A 185 9.22 4.51 23.55
CA ASP A 185 9.51 5.80 24.18
C ASP A 185 8.36 6.35 25.05
N GLN A 186 7.22 5.65 25.13
CA GLN A 186 6.14 6.01 26.06
C GLN A 186 6.47 5.57 27.50
N GLN A 187 7.11 6.47 28.26
CA GLN A 187 7.49 6.22 29.65
C GLN A 187 6.42 6.64 30.67
N HIS A 188 5.55 7.57 30.30
CA HIS A 188 4.56 8.17 31.18
C HIS A 188 3.14 7.86 30.72
N PHE A 189 2.31 7.39 31.65
CA PHE A 189 0.89 7.11 31.44
C PHE A 189 0.13 8.03 32.38
N TYR A 190 -0.43 9.11 31.83
CA TYR A 190 -1.05 10.16 32.63
C TYR A 190 -2.41 9.70 33.15
N SER A 191 -2.64 9.84 34.47
CA SER A 191 -3.93 9.54 35.10
C SER A 191 -4.98 10.63 34.84
N ARG A 192 -4.55 11.84 34.47
CA ARG A 192 -5.42 12.94 34.05
C ARG A 192 -5.67 12.83 32.55
N ARG A 193 -6.95 12.77 32.17
CA ARG A 193 -7.41 12.84 30.78
C ARG A 193 -7.09 14.22 30.18
N GLN A 194 -5.88 14.40 29.66
CA GLN A 194 -5.58 15.53 28.78
C GLN A 194 -5.20 14.93 27.41
N PRO A 195 -5.95 15.28 26.35
CA PRO A 195 -5.61 14.82 25.01
C PRO A 195 -4.30 15.45 24.52
N GLY A 196 -3.60 14.75 23.63
CA GLY A 196 -2.48 15.32 22.86
C GLY A 196 -1.09 15.18 23.47
N PHE A 197 -0.85 14.23 24.39
CA PHE A 197 0.51 13.89 24.85
C PHE A 197 1.30 12.98 23.89
N GLY A 198 0.82 12.79 22.65
CA GLY A 198 1.38 11.83 21.69
C GLY A 198 0.90 10.39 21.97
N TYR A 199 1.29 9.42 21.13
CA TYR A 199 0.97 7.98 21.31
C TYR A 199 -0.50 7.57 21.15
N ASP A 200 -1.33 8.49 20.67
CA ASP A 200 -2.63 8.20 20.07
C ASP A 200 -2.42 7.82 18.61
N SER A 201 -3.01 6.72 18.15
CA SER A 201 -2.80 6.17 16.82
C SER A 201 -4.09 5.71 16.22
N GLU A 202 -4.32 6.11 14.98
CA GLU A 202 -5.58 5.84 14.30
C GLU A 202 -5.42 5.21 12.92
N ALA A 203 -4.20 5.04 12.44
CA ALA A 203 -3.95 4.41 11.15
C ALA A 203 -2.79 3.42 11.23
N PHE A 204 -2.84 2.36 10.41
CA PHE A 204 -1.72 1.45 10.19
C PHE A 204 -1.76 0.83 8.80
N ILE A 205 -0.60 0.34 8.34
CA ILE A 205 -0.47 -0.42 7.09
C ILE A 205 0.33 -1.71 7.32
N LEU A 206 0.20 -2.64 6.38
CA LEU A 206 0.99 -3.88 6.34
C LEU A 206 2.05 -3.76 5.25
N LYS A 207 3.31 -4.06 5.56
CA LYS A 207 4.40 -4.05 4.58
C LYS A 207 5.54 -4.97 5.00
N ASN A 208 5.97 -5.86 4.09
CA ASN A 208 7.17 -6.71 4.25
C ASN A 208 7.23 -7.47 5.60
N GLY A 209 6.11 -8.03 6.07
CA GLY A 209 6.06 -8.75 7.35
C GLY A 209 6.05 -7.87 8.61
N TYR A 210 5.84 -6.57 8.45
CA TYR A 210 5.67 -5.61 9.53
C TYR A 210 4.34 -4.87 9.44
N ILE A 211 3.91 -4.34 10.58
CA ILE A 211 2.82 -3.40 10.70
C ILE A 211 3.43 -2.04 11.03
N TYR A 212 3.09 -1.02 10.24
CA TYR A 212 3.51 0.36 10.45
C TYR A 212 2.33 1.15 11.00
N ILE A 213 2.49 1.75 12.17
CA ILE A 213 1.45 2.43 12.94
C ILE A 213 1.72 3.93 12.92
N PHE A 214 0.70 4.72 12.58
CA PHE A 214 0.78 6.17 12.43
C PHE A 214 0.05 6.84 13.60
N THR A 215 0.71 7.79 14.26
CA THR A 215 0.07 8.56 15.35
C THR A 215 -0.81 9.69 14.81
N LYS A 216 -1.86 10.00 15.58
CA LYS A 216 -2.76 11.16 15.42
C LYS A 216 -2.35 12.25 16.42
N GLU A 217 -1.48 13.17 16.00
CA GLU A 217 -0.97 14.19 16.93
C GLU A 217 -1.70 15.53 16.77
N ILE A 218 -2.71 15.75 17.61
CA ILE A 218 -3.52 16.99 17.60
C ILE A 218 -2.72 18.27 17.88
N ASN A 219 -1.65 18.20 18.68
CA ASN A 219 -0.89 19.37 19.10
C ASN A 219 0.18 19.80 18.09
N THR A 220 0.82 18.84 17.42
CA THR A 220 1.91 19.07 16.46
C THR A 220 1.42 19.02 15.01
N LEU A 221 0.21 18.50 14.76
CA LEU A 221 -0.34 18.22 13.43
C LEU A 221 0.60 17.36 12.58
N SER A 222 1.32 16.47 13.28
CA SER A 222 2.30 15.54 12.72
C SER A 222 1.82 14.10 12.91
N THR A 223 2.52 13.18 12.27
CA THR A 223 2.37 11.74 12.51
C THR A 223 3.75 11.15 12.71
N THR A 224 3.92 10.39 13.78
CA THR A 224 5.08 9.57 14.06
C THR A 224 4.75 8.14 13.63
N VAL A 225 5.68 7.51 12.90
CA VAL A 225 5.53 6.15 12.40
C VAL A 225 6.31 5.21 13.29
N TYR A 226 5.63 4.20 13.80
CA TYR A 226 6.23 3.09 14.52
C TYR A 226 6.09 1.79 13.74
N ARG A 227 6.94 0.81 14.01
CA ARG A 227 6.92 -0.49 13.36
C ARG A 227 6.91 -1.62 14.39
N ILE A 228 6.09 -2.64 14.14
CA ILE A 228 6.09 -3.90 14.88
C ILE A 228 6.09 -5.10 13.91
N PRO A 229 6.68 -6.26 14.28
CA PRO A 229 6.56 -7.48 13.49
C PRO A 229 5.10 -7.93 13.34
N ASN A 230 4.70 -8.37 12.14
CA ASN A 230 3.39 -8.98 11.88
C ASN A 230 3.38 -10.45 12.34
N ARG A 231 3.40 -10.66 13.65
CA ARG A 231 3.31 -11.99 14.29
C ARG A 231 2.71 -11.87 15.69
N ALA A 232 1.96 -12.89 16.11
CA ALA A 232 1.42 -12.97 17.47
C ALA A 232 2.49 -12.72 18.56
N GLY A 233 2.04 -12.16 19.69
CA GLY A 233 2.89 -11.92 20.86
C GLY A 233 3.03 -10.45 21.21
N ALA A 234 3.89 -10.16 22.19
CA ALA A 234 4.16 -8.81 22.68
C ALA A 234 5.42 -8.23 22.02
N HIS A 235 5.29 -7.04 21.45
CA HIS A 235 6.38 -6.34 20.76
C HIS A 235 6.61 -4.95 21.34
N VAL A 236 7.80 -4.41 21.05
CA VAL A 236 8.11 -3.01 21.26
C VAL A 236 8.00 -2.33 19.89
N ALA A 237 7.20 -1.28 19.80
CA ALA A 237 7.03 -0.53 18.57
C ALA A 237 8.22 0.42 18.40
N GLU A 238 9.03 0.16 17.37
CA GLU A 238 10.24 0.92 17.04
C GLU A 238 9.85 2.17 16.25
N ARG A 239 10.32 3.35 16.66
CA ARG A 239 10.08 4.61 15.95
C ARG A 239 10.91 4.63 14.66
N VAL A 240 10.23 4.70 13.53
CA VAL A 240 10.85 4.69 12.20
C VAL A 240 11.09 6.11 11.70
N ASN A 241 10.05 6.94 11.71
CA ASN A 241 10.11 8.29 11.15
C ASN A 241 9.03 9.20 11.74
N ALA A 242 8.99 10.47 11.36
CA ALA A 242 7.87 11.37 11.61
C ALA A 242 7.69 12.39 10.48
N PHE A 243 6.45 12.83 10.30
CA PHE A 243 6.07 13.74 9.23
C PHE A 243 5.09 14.81 9.72
N ASN A 244 5.37 16.07 9.38
CA ASN A 244 4.43 17.16 9.64
C ASN A 244 3.34 17.17 8.56
N ALA A 245 2.28 16.41 8.81
CA ALA A 245 1.14 16.26 7.92
C ALA A 245 0.33 17.55 7.74
N LYS A 246 0.51 18.54 8.64
CA LYS A 246 -0.36 19.72 8.77
C LYS A 246 -1.82 19.32 8.96
N GLY A 247 -2.01 18.18 9.64
CA GLY A 247 -3.25 17.78 10.24
C GLY A 247 -3.17 16.43 10.93
N MET A 248 -4.28 16.03 11.54
CA MET A 248 -4.44 14.76 12.24
C MET A 248 -4.66 13.67 11.20
N ILE A 249 -3.82 12.65 11.22
CA ILE A 249 -3.97 11.46 10.38
C ILE A 249 -4.94 10.50 11.07
N THR A 250 -5.87 9.98 10.30
CA THR A 250 -6.98 9.16 10.81
C THR A 250 -7.17 7.85 10.07
N GLY A 251 -6.65 7.72 8.85
CA GLY A 251 -6.69 6.46 8.12
C GLY A 251 -5.53 6.33 7.13
N ALA A 252 -5.20 5.10 6.79
CA ALA A 252 -4.13 4.78 5.86
C ALA A 252 -4.50 3.64 4.92
N MET A 253 -3.95 3.70 3.70
CA MET A 253 -3.98 2.60 2.75
C MET A 253 -2.64 2.51 2.05
N TYR A 254 -2.16 1.29 1.85
CA TYR A 254 -0.91 1.04 1.18
C TYR A 254 -1.06 -0.03 0.10
N LEU A 255 -0.62 0.33 -1.10
CA LEU A 255 -0.48 -0.58 -2.23
C LEU A 255 0.99 -0.98 -2.32
N GLN A 256 1.26 -2.23 -1.99
CA GLN A 256 2.60 -2.77 -1.83
C GLN A 256 3.34 -2.83 -3.17
N GLU A 257 2.70 -3.39 -4.19
CA GLU A 257 3.31 -3.52 -5.53
C GLU A 257 3.52 -2.16 -6.20
N GLU A 258 2.64 -1.20 -5.91
CA GLU A 258 2.74 0.17 -6.41
C GLU A 258 3.65 1.06 -5.58
N ARG A 259 4.11 0.61 -4.40
CA ARG A 259 4.84 1.43 -3.42
C ARG A 259 4.15 2.78 -3.19
N LEU A 260 2.82 2.73 -3.02
CA LEU A 260 1.98 3.92 -2.88
C LEU A 260 1.30 3.90 -1.51
N LEU A 261 1.65 4.87 -0.66
CA LEU A 261 0.99 5.11 0.61
C LEU A 261 0.06 6.32 0.48
N ALA A 262 -1.20 6.15 0.89
CA ALA A 262 -2.14 7.23 1.08
C ALA A 262 -2.48 7.37 2.57
N LEU A 263 -2.44 8.60 3.07
CA LEU A 263 -2.90 8.95 4.42
C LEU A 263 -4.05 9.95 4.30
N VAL A 264 -5.14 9.71 5.00
CA VAL A 264 -6.25 10.66 5.11
C VAL A 264 -6.25 11.35 6.47
N GLY A 265 -6.78 12.56 6.52
CA GLY A 265 -6.85 13.29 7.76
C GLY A 265 -7.66 14.58 7.67
N TYR A 266 -7.83 15.22 8.82
CA TYR A 266 -8.49 16.52 8.94
C TYR A 266 -7.85 17.36 10.04
N ASN A 267 -8.32 18.60 10.21
CA ASN A 267 -8.01 19.40 11.39
C ASN A 267 -9.28 19.64 12.18
N PHE A 268 -9.18 19.49 13.50
CA PHE A 268 -10.20 19.86 14.47
C PHE A 268 -9.48 20.47 15.68
N PRO A 269 -10.03 21.50 16.37
CA PRO A 269 -11.30 22.19 16.10
C PRO A 269 -11.20 23.24 14.98
N PHE A 270 -10.02 23.43 14.39
CA PHE A 270 -9.87 24.34 13.25
C PHE A 270 -10.60 23.77 12.06
N ILE A 271 -11.69 24.42 11.67
CA ILE A 271 -12.52 24.05 10.54
C ILE A 271 -11.71 24.19 9.24
N SER A 272 -10.97 23.13 8.88
CA SER A 272 -10.28 23.01 7.61
C SER A 272 -10.77 21.74 6.93
N ALA A 273 -10.90 21.79 5.61
CA ALA A 273 -11.33 20.62 4.87
C ALA A 273 -10.38 19.43 5.12
N PRO A 274 -10.92 18.19 5.13
CA PRO A 274 -10.09 17.00 5.14
C PRO A 274 -9.12 17.00 3.94
N PHE A 275 -8.12 16.14 4.00
CA PHE A 275 -7.08 16.04 3.00
C PHE A 275 -6.62 14.60 2.82
N ILE A 276 -6.00 14.35 1.68
CA ILE A 276 -5.24 13.13 1.39
C ILE A 276 -3.79 13.53 1.19
N TRP A 277 -2.88 12.80 1.79
CA TRP A 277 -1.48 12.77 1.39
C TRP A 277 -1.22 11.52 0.56
N LEU A 278 -0.53 11.69 -0.56
CA LEU A 278 0.01 10.62 -1.38
C LEU A 278 1.54 10.61 -1.24
N PHE A 279 2.10 9.43 -1.00
CA PHE A 279 3.52 9.17 -0.87
C PHE A 279 3.93 8.05 -1.82
N TYR A 280 4.90 8.33 -2.68
CA TYR A 280 5.39 7.40 -3.70
C TYR A 280 6.87 7.69 -4.02
N ASP A 281 7.52 6.85 -4.82
CA ASP A 281 8.97 6.96 -5.12
C ASP A 281 9.88 6.96 -3.88
N PHE A 282 9.42 6.38 -2.76
CA PHE A 282 10.20 6.26 -1.54
C PHE A 282 10.94 4.93 -1.46
N GLU A 283 12.12 4.89 -0.85
CA GLU A 283 12.91 3.67 -0.69
C GLU A 283 12.69 2.97 0.65
N GLY A 284 12.63 1.64 0.62
CA GLY A 284 12.53 0.82 1.84
C GLY A 284 11.32 1.23 2.69
N ASP A 285 11.59 1.62 3.94
CA ASP A 285 10.58 2.04 4.92
C ASP A 285 10.56 3.57 5.13
N ASP A 286 11.30 4.33 4.30
CA ASP A 286 11.32 5.80 4.38
C ASP A 286 10.16 6.41 3.59
N PHE A 287 8.92 6.16 4.02
CA PHE A 287 7.70 6.62 3.34
C PHE A 287 7.68 8.11 3.00
N PHE A 288 8.45 8.93 3.73
CA PHE A 288 8.47 10.38 3.57
C PHE A 288 9.72 10.88 2.82
N GLY A 289 10.63 9.99 2.42
CA GLY A 289 11.82 10.32 1.64
C GLY A 289 11.53 10.57 0.17
N GLY A 290 10.45 10.00 -0.38
CA GLY A 290 10.04 10.13 -1.78
C GLY A 290 9.16 11.34 -2.07
N ASN A 291 8.40 11.25 -3.16
CA ASN A 291 7.43 12.26 -3.59
C ASN A 291 6.25 12.34 -2.61
N LYS A 292 5.79 13.57 -2.32
CA LYS A 292 4.83 13.90 -1.27
C LYS A 292 3.80 14.90 -1.77
N ARG A 293 2.57 14.45 -2.00
CA ARG A 293 1.52 15.31 -2.55
C ARG A 293 0.34 15.42 -1.60
N ARG A 294 0.01 16.65 -1.19
CA ARG A 294 -1.20 16.94 -0.39
C ARG A 294 -2.34 17.41 -1.28
N ILE A 295 -3.46 16.72 -1.21
CA ILE A 295 -4.69 17.05 -1.92
C ILE A 295 -5.73 17.45 -0.86
N GLY A 296 -6.24 18.68 -0.94
CA GLY A 296 -7.37 19.08 -0.10
C GLY A 296 -8.68 18.52 -0.65
N LEU A 297 -9.62 18.21 0.23
CA LEU A 297 -11.00 17.90 -0.17
C LEU A 297 -11.83 19.18 -0.15
N ASN A 298 -12.91 19.22 -0.95
CA ASN A 298 -13.74 20.40 -1.08
C ASN A 298 -14.45 20.70 0.25
N TYR A 299 -14.10 21.82 0.86
CA TYR A 299 -14.63 22.25 2.14
C TYR A 299 -16.18 22.26 2.20
N LEU A 300 -16.84 22.76 1.16
CA LEU A 300 -18.31 22.86 1.15
C LEU A 300 -19.00 21.50 1.05
N GLN A 301 -18.29 20.49 0.53
CA GLN A 301 -18.80 19.13 0.38
C GLN A 301 -18.54 18.26 1.61
N PHE A 302 -17.39 18.47 2.27
CA PHE A 302 -16.91 17.65 3.37
C PHE A 302 -17.10 18.29 4.75
N MET A 303 -17.51 19.54 4.89
CA MET A 303 -17.86 20.10 6.20
C MET A 303 -19.27 19.63 6.62
N PRO A 304 -19.51 19.23 7.89
CA PRO A 304 -18.59 19.13 9.04
C PRO A 304 -18.10 17.69 9.30
N MET A 305 -17.83 16.92 8.24
CA MET A 305 -17.48 15.50 8.31
C MET A 305 -16.06 15.31 8.85
N GLN A 306 -15.91 14.32 9.72
CA GLN A 306 -14.62 13.77 10.15
C GLN A 306 -14.36 12.55 9.28
N VAL A 307 -13.50 12.70 8.28
CA VAL A 307 -13.10 11.58 7.41
C VAL A 307 -12.10 10.74 8.18
N GLU A 308 -12.43 9.49 8.43
CA GLU A 308 -11.61 8.59 9.25
C GLU A 308 -10.89 7.56 8.37
N ALA A 309 -11.59 6.90 7.45
CA ALA A 309 -11.00 5.82 6.66
C ALA A 309 -10.81 6.12 5.17
N ILE A 310 -9.84 5.42 4.56
CA ILE A 310 -9.53 5.47 3.12
C ILE A 310 -9.22 4.06 2.58
N THR A 311 -9.72 3.73 1.38
CA THR A 311 -9.32 2.53 0.65
C THR A 311 -9.34 2.76 -0.86
N THR A 312 -8.84 1.82 -1.64
CA THR A 312 -8.91 1.85 -3.12
C THR A 312 -9.07 0.44 -3.66
N ILE A 313 -9.66 0.36 -4.85
CA ILE A 313 -9.77 -0.89 -5.61
C ILE A 313 -8.63 -0.99 -6.61
N ASP A 314 -8.38 0.06 -7.38
CA ASP A 314 -7.54 0.03 -8.58
C ASP A 314 -6.28 0.93 -8.46
N GLY A 315 -6.14 1.66 -7.35
CA GLY A 315 -5.11 2.69 -7.16
C GLY A 315 -5.45 4.04 -7.80
N LEU A 316 -6.56 4.17 -8.53
CA LEU A 316 -6.99 5.38 -9.24
C LEU A 316 -8.31 5.94 -8.67
N SER A 317 -9.26 5.06 -8.41
CA SER A 317 -10.54 5.28 -7.74
C SER A 317 -10.39 5.04 -6.24
N TRP A 318 -10.62 6.08 -5.45
CA TRP A 318 -10.40 6.05 -4.00
C TRP A 318 -11.69 6.29 -3.24
N TYR A 319 -11.85 5.60 -2.12
CA TYR A 319 -13.07 5.61 -1.33
C TYR A 319 -12.78 6.05 0.09
N LEU A 320 -13.58 6.98 0.59
CA LEU A 320 -13.47 7.52 1.94
C LEU A 320 -14.74 7.25 2.72
N THR A 321 -14.63 7.02 4.03
CA THR A 321 -15.79 7.11 4.93
C THR A 321 -15.61 8.19 5.96
N ASN A 322 -16.73 8.68 6.49
CA ASN A 322 -16.73 9.64 7.58
C ASN A 322 -17.67 9.20 8.70
N GLU A 323 -17.37 9.66 9.91
CA GLU A 323 -18.23 9.48 11.06
C GLU A 323 -19.44 10.41 11.07
N GLN A 324 -20.42 10.03 11.86
CA GLN A 324 -21.51 10.89 12.27
C GLN A 324 -21.01 11.93 13.30
N ALA A 325 -20.46 13.04 12.80
CA ALA A 325 -20.00 14.14 13.63
C ALA A 325 -21.07 15.23 13.80
N GLY A 326 -20.97 16.07 14.83
CA GLY A 326 -21.80 17.28 14.91
C GLY A 326 -21.44 18.24 16.04
N LEU A 327 -21.61 19.53 15.78
CA LEU A 327 -21.49 20.55 16.83
C LEU A 327 -22.65 20.40 17.82
N ARG A 328 -22.34 20.02 19.07
CA ARG A 328 -23.33 20.01 20.16
C ARG A 328 -23.69 21.45 20.54
N ARG A 329 -24.87 21.92 20.12
CA ARG A 329 -25.62 23.15 20.52
C ARG A 329 -24.84 24.49 20.52
N PRO A 330 -25.46 25.61 20.06
CA PRO A 330 -26.85 25.77 19.66
C PRO A 330 -27.12 25.47 18.19
N PHE A 331 -26.09 25.26 17.38
CA PHE A 331 -26.23 24.98 15.95
C PHE A 331 -26.20 23.47 15.70
N ARG A 332 -27.34 22.88 15.32
CA ARG A 332 -27.44 21.46 14.93
C ARG A 332 -26.90 21.24 13.52
N PHE A 333 -25.61 21.48 13.30
CA PHE A 333 -24.92 21.01 12.10
C PHE A 333 -24.22 19.71 12.46
N GLY A 334 -24.72 18.61 11.91
CA GLY A 334 -24.08 17.30 12.01
C GLY A 334 -23.94 16.68 10.62
N SER A 335 -22.86 15.95 10.41
CA SER A 335 -22.75 15.02 9.30
C SER A 335 -23.49 13.74 9.64
N VAL A 336 -23.96 13.06 8.60
CA VAL A 336 -24.28 11.64 8.66
C VAL A 336 -23.08 10.88 8.11
N GLN A 337 -22.93 9.63 8.53
CA GLN A 337 -21.96 8.71 7.98
C GLN A 337 -22.24 8.44 6.49
N MET A 338 -21.19 8.56 5.67
CA MET A 338 -21.26 8.42 4.21
C MET A 338 -20.03 7.67 3.72
N ILE A 339 -20.14 7.11 2.52
CA ILE A 339 -19.01 6.74 1.67
C ILE A 339 -18.92 7.75 0.51
N HIS A 340 -17.70 8.13 0.15
CA HIS A 340 -17.39 9.08 -0.92
C HIS A 340 -16.41 8.43 -1.89
N GLU A 341 -16.67 8.53 -3.19
CA GLU A 341 -15.75 8.10 -4.24
C GLU A 341 -15.03 9.33 -4.82
N LEU A 342 -13.72 9.20 -4.98
CA LEU A 342 -12.83 10.21 -5.52
C LEU A 342 -12.08 9.64 -6.72
N ASP A 343 -11.90 10.46 -7.76
CA ASP A 343 -10.98 10.18 -8.85
C ASP A 343 -9.60 10.81 -8.56
N LEU A 344 -8.58 9.97 -8.37
CA LEU A 344 -7.19 10.38 -8.21
C LEU A 344 -6.34 10.10 -9.46
N SER A 345 -6.95 9.67 -10.58
CA SER A 345 -6.25 9.47 -11.86
C SER A 345 -5.41 10.66 -12.29
N PRO A 346 -5.87 11.93 -12.17
CA PRO A 346 -5.06 13.09 -12.53
C PRO A 346 -3.74 13.25 -11.76
N PHE A 347 -3.53 12.47 -10.70
CA PHE A 347 -2.34 12.54 -9.84
C PHE A 347 -1.52 11.25 -9.82
N LEU A 348 -2.12 10.12 -10.18
CA LEU A 348 -1.52 8.79 -10.00
C LEU A 348 -1.34 8.02 -11.31
N GLU A 349 -2.10 8.30 -12.37
CA GLU A 349 -2.05 7.51 -13.62
C GLU A 349 -0.65 7.52 -14.27
N ASP A 350 0.00 8.68 -14.33
CA ASP A 350 1.37 8.80 -14.86
C ASP A 350 2.39 8.05 -13.99
N TYR A 351 2.26 8.10 -12.66
CA TYR A 351 3.14 7.34 -11.76
C TYR A 351 2.93 5.84 -11.94
N LEU A 352 1.68 5.39 -11.89
CA LEU A 352 1.30 3.99 -11.97
C LEU A 352 1.65 3.35 -13.32
N SER A 353 1.60 4.11 -14.41
CA SER A 353 1.99 3.63 -15.74
C SER A 353 3.51 3.52 -15.94
N ARG A 354 4.32 4.25 -15.15
CA ARG A 354 5.79 4.19 -15.19
C ARG A 354 6.39 3.08 -14.32
N LEU A 355 5.61 2.50 -13.42
CA LEU A 355 6.06 1.38 -12.60
C LEU A 355 6.41 0.16 -13.45
N PRO A 356 7.43 -0.63 -13.05
CA PRO A 356 7.78 -1.85 -13.77
C PRO A 356 6.57 -2.79 -13.91
N PRO A 357 6.56 -3.64 -14.96
CA PRO A 357 5.56 -4.70 -15.07
C PRO A 357 5.58 -5.57 -13.81
N PRO A 358 4.42 -5.87 -13.22
CA PRO A 358 4.35 -6.77 -12.09
C PRO A 358 4.68 -8.19 -12.56
N ASP A 359 5.28 -8.99 -11.67
CA ASP A 359 5.53 -10.41 -11.89
C ASP A 359 4.33 -11.27 -11.47
N ARG A 360 3.30 -10.69 -10.85
CA ARG A 360 2.11 -11.39 -10.36
C ARG A 360 0.82 -10.58 -10.50
N TYR A 361 -0.27 -11.31 -10.74
CA TYR A 361 -1.63 -10.82 -10.62
C TYR A 361 -2.48 -11.80 -9.82
N TYR A 362 -3.33 -11.29 -8.96
CA TYR A 362 -4.23 -12.03 -8.08
C TYR A 362 -5.66 -11.82 -8.53
N TYR A 363 -6.38 -12.91 -8.74
CA TYR A 363 -7.81 -12.84 -8.97
C TYR A 363 -8.52 -12.49 -7.67
N ARG A 364 -9.41 -11.48 -7.73
CA ARG A 364 -10.04 -10.92 -6.53
C ARG A 364 -11.15 -11.78 -5.90
N GLY A 365 -11.55 -12.86 -6.57
CA GLY A 365 -12.54 -13.81 -6.07
C GLY A 365 -13.98 -13.59 -6.51
N PHE A 366 -14.22 -12.67 -7.44
CA PHE A 366 -15.54 -12.43 -8.03
C PHE A 366 -15.44 -11.85 -9.45
N GLY A 367 -16.56 -11.89 -10.19
CA GLY A 367 -16.61 -11.53 -11.60
C GLY A 367 -16.12 -12.64 -12.53
N GLU A 368 -16.12 -12.40 -13.84
CA GLU A 368 -15.65 -13.38 -14.83
C GLU A 368 -14.12 -13.54 -14.74
N LEU A 369 -13.64 -14.79 -14.70
CA LEU A 369 -12.21 -15.10 -14.70
C LEU A 369 -11.49 -14.57 -15.94
N THR A 370 -12.19 -14.51 -17.08
CA THR A 370 -11.64 -14.05 -18.36
C THR A 370 -11.65 -12.53 -18.52
N ASP A 371 -12.05 -11.78 -17.49
CA ASP A 371 -12.05 -10.32 -17.49
C ASP A 371 -10.82 -9.80 -16.72
N PRO A 372 -9.85 -9.15 -17.39
CA PRO A 372 -8.65 -8.62 -16.75
C PRO A 372 -8.95 -7.64 -15.60
N THR A 373 -10.09 -6.96 -15.62
CA THR A 373 -10.48 -6.02 -14.55
C THR A 373 -10.81 -6.70 -13.22
N ASN A 374 -10.86 -8.04 -13.18
CA ASN A 374 -10.99 -8.82 -11.95
C ASN A 374 -9.65 -9.32 -11.39
N TRP A 375 -8.54 -8.93 -12.00
CA TRP A 375 -7.18 -9.30 -11.61
C TRP A 375 -6.40 -8.06 -11.21
N PHE A 376 -5.60 -8.17 -10.14
CA PHE A 376 -4.91 -7.03 -9.54
C PHE A 376 -3.51 -7.39 -9.07
N THR A 377 -2.63 -6.41 -9.00
CA THR A 377 -1.24 -6.57 -8.56
C THR A 377 -1.12 -6.97 -7.09
N ASN A 378 -1.99 -6.46 -6.20
CA ASN A 378 -1.87 -6.74 -4.78
C ASN A 378 -2.71 -7.96 -4.37
N PRO A 379 -2.20 -8.77 -3.44
CA PRO A 379 -2.86 -10.00 -3.03
C PRO A 379 -4.24 -9.79 -2.38
N ASN A 380 -4.44 -8.66 -1.69
CA ASN A 380 -5.74 -8.28 -1.13
C ASN A 380 -6.81 -7.86 -2.18
N GLY A 381 -6.54 -8.03 -3.48
CA GLY A 381 -7.48 -7.71 -4.56
C GLY A 381 -7.56 -6.23 -4.91
N SER A 382 -6.44 -5.51 -4.74
CA SER A 382 -6.31 -4.09 -5.06
C SER A 382 -5.08 -3.75 -5.92
N GLY A 383 -5.04 -2.54 -6.49
CA GLY A 383 -3.91 -2.06 -7.30
C GLY A 383 -4.17 -2.12 -8.80
N ARG A 384 -3.15 -2.21 -9.65
CA ARG A 384 -3.34 -2.13 -11.10
C ARG A 384 -3.93 -3.43 -11.67
N SER A 385 -4.89 -3.30 -12.59
CA SER A 385 -5.33 -4.42 -13.43
C SER A 385 -4.44 -4.62 -14.66
N PRO A 386 -4.28 -5.86 -15.14
CA PRO A 386 -3.64 -6.13 -16.42
C PRO A 386 -4.52 -5.64 -17.58
N ALA A 387 -3.89 -5.29 -18.70
CA ALA A 387 -4.62 -4.96 -19.94
C ALA A 387 -5.22 -6.22 -20.58
N ASP A 388 -4.49 -7.33 -20.54
CA ASP A 388 -4.88 -8.66 -21.01
C ASP A 388 -4.08 -9.76 -20.29
N PHE A 389 -4.29 -11.01 -20.69
CA PHE A 389 -3.59 -12.17 -20.13
C PHE A 389 -2.32 -12.54 -20.90
N SER A 390 -1.60 -11.54 -21.39
CA SER A 390 -0.33 -11.73 -22.09
C SER A 390 0.85 -11.12 -21.33
N GLY A 391 1.99 -11.80 -21.36
CA GLY A 391 3.25 -11.27 -20.83
C GLY A 391 4.24 -12.37 -20.42
N GLU A 392 5.51 -12.01 -20.29
CA GLU A 392 6.58 -12.96 -19.93
C GLU A 392 6.79 -13.03 -18.42
N ASN A 393 7.00 -14.23 -17.89
CA ASN A 393 7.30 -14.50 -16.47
C ASN A 393 6.25 -13.97 -15.48
N ILE A 394 4.96 -13.94 -15.87
CA ILE A 394 3.85 -13.51 -15.01
C ILE A 394 3.23 -14.72 -14.29
N SER A 395 3.01 -14.60 -12.99
CA SER A 395 2.21 -15.56 -12.23
C SER A 395 0.77 -15.04 -12.04
N TRP A 396 -0.19 -15.79 -12.58
CA TRP A 396 -1.62 -15.57 -12.40
C TRP A 396 -2.09 -16.39 -11.21
N VAL A 397 -2.45 -15.76 -10.11
CA VAL A 397 -2.77 -16.41 -8.83
C VAL A 397 -4.28 -16.47 -8.61
N LEU A 398 -4.79 -17.68 -8.44
CA LEU A 398 -6.19 -17.98 -8.15
C LEU A 398 -6.27 -18.69 -6.78
N THR A 399 -6.35 -17.90 -5.71
CA THR A 399 -6.40 -18.37 -4.30
C THR A 399 -7.80 -18.33 -3.69
N THR A 400 -8.76 -17.73 -4.38
CA THR A 400 -10.07 -17.44 -3.78
C THR A 400 -10.92 -18.69 -3.65
N GLN A 401 -11.39 -18.96 -2.44
CA GLN A 401 -12.38 -20.00 -2.21
C GLN A 401 -13.76 -19.53 -2.70
N GLY A 402 -14.25 -20.18 -3.76
CA GLY A 402 -15.57 -19.97 -4.36
C GLY A 402 -15.75 -20.86 -5.60
N GLU A 403 -16.99 -21.20 -5.93
CA GLU A 403 -17.27 -21.84 -7.23
C GLU A 403 -17.11 -20.80 -8.34
N HIS A 404 -16.11 -20.99 -9.19
CA HIS A 404 -15.88 -20.14 -10.36
C HIS A 404 -16.41 -20.84 -11.59
N GLN A 405 -17.51 -20.33 -12.14
CA GLN A 405 -18.01 -20.76 -13.45
C GLN A 405 -17.62 -19.71 -14.47
N SER A 406 -16.93 -20.11 -15.54
CA SER A 406 -16.82 -19.30 -16.74
C SER A 406 -17.32 -20.09 -17.94
N ASN A 407 -18.08 -19.41 -18.79
CA ASN A 407 -18.59 -19.97 -20.04
C ASN A 407 -17.59 -19.79 -21.19
N LYS A 408 -16.39 -19.25 -20.91
CA LYS A 408 -15.33 -18.97 -21.89
C LYS A 408 -14.00 -19.53 -21.40
N PRO A 409 -13.13 -20.00 -22.32
CA PRO A 409 -11.80 -20.43 -21.94
C PRO A 409 -10.93 -19.24 -21.51
N LEU A 410 -10.22 -19.36 -20.38
CA LEU A 410 -9.16 -18.44 -19.99
C LEU A 410 -7.92 -18.72 -20.85
N ILE A 411 -7.45 -17.75 -21.63
CA ILE A 411 -6.28 -17.90 -22.51
C ILE A 411 -5.11 -17.14 -21.90
N LEU A 412 -4.05 -17.86 -21.55
CA LEU A 412 -2.81 -17.28 -21.01
C LEU A 412 -1.69 -17.40 -22.03
N GLU A 413 -0.99 -16.31 -22.32
CA GLU A 413 0.11 -16.26 -23.29
C GLU A 413 1.37 -15.65 -22.69
N GLY A 414 2.53 -16.23 -23.01
CA GLY A 414 3.84 -15.62 -22.80
C GLY A 414 4.83 -16.51 -22.06
N ASN A 415 6.09 -16.42 -22.48
CA ASN A 415 7.13 -17.35 -22.05
C ASN A 415 7.42 -17.23 -20.55
N GLY A 416 7.49 -18.37 -19.85
CA GLY A 416 7.80 -18.43 -18.42
C GLY A 416 6.64 -18.02 -17.49
N SER A 417 5.48 -17.66 -18.04
CA SER A 417 4.29 -17.35 -17.24
C SER A 417 3.62 -18.61 -16.71
N GLN A 418 2.85 -18.49 -15.63
CA GLN A 418 2.20 -19.62 -14.97
C GLN A 418 0.85 -19.24 -14.36
N LEU A 419 -0.09 -20.19 -14.35
CA LEU A 419 -1.30 -20.11 -13.54
C LEU A 419 -1.08 -20.89 -12.24
N ILE A 420 -1.25 -20.24 -11.09
CA ILE A 420 -1.18 -20.85 -9.76
C ILE A 420 -2.60 -20.97 -9.24
N ILE A 421 -3.01 -22.19 -8.91
CA ILE A 421 -4.33 -22.49 -8.34
C ILE A 421 -4.11 -23.05 -6.94
N GLY A 422 -4.77 -22.44 -5.94
CA GLY A 422 -4.63 -22.88 -4.56
C GLY A 422 -3.95 -21.87 -3.65
N ASP A 423 -4.02 -22.13 -2.36
CA ASP A 423 -3.23 -21.49 -1.31
C ASP A 423 -2.18 -22.45 -0.70
N GLY A 424 -2.08 -23.69 -1.23
CA GLY A 424 -1.20 -24.76 -0.73
C GLY A 424 -1.60 -25.35 0.63
N ILE A 425 -2.77 -24.99 1.17
CA ILE A 425 -3.26 -25.42 2.49
C ILE A 425 -4.67 -26.01 2.40
N HIS A 426 -5.52 -25.52 1.48
CA HIS A 426 -6.88 -25.97 1.25
C HIS A 426 -7.10 -26.22 -0.25
N PRO A 427 -7.72 -27.36 -0.64
CA PRO A 427 -8.05 -27.58 -2.04
C PRO A 427 -9.03 -26.51 -2.52
N VAL A 428 -8.63 -25.70 -3.51
CA VAL A 428 -9.54 -24.80 -4.22
C VAL A 428 -10.41 -25.63 -5.14
N GLN A 429 -11.71 -25.68 -4.86
CA GLN A 429 -12.66 -26.44 -5.65
C GLN A 429 -13.01 -25.67 -6.93
N LEU A 430 -12.21 -25.83 -7.99
CA LEU A 430 -12.64 -25.45 -9.34
C LEU A 430 -13.62 -26.49 -9.87
N GLN A 431 -14.92 -26.19 -9.80
CA GLN A 431 -15.90 -26.91 -10.61
C GLN A 431 -15.81 -26.41 -12.05
N LEU A 432 -14.99 -27.08 -12.84
CA LEU A 432 -15.07 -27.00 -14.29
C LEU A 432 -16.28 -27.85 -14.73
N PRO A 433 -17.26 -27.30 -15.47
CA PRO A 433 -18.42 -28.07 -15.93
C PRO A 433 -17.98 -29.30 -16.74
N ALA A 434 -18.84 -30.34 -16.76
CA ALA A 434 -18.59 -31.58 -17.49
C ALA A 434 -18.11 -31.29 -18.92
N ILE A 435 -16.89 -31.73 -19.18
CA ILE A 435 -15.98 -31.22 -20.21
C ILE A 435 -16.41 -31.69 -21.60
N GLU A 436 -16.67 -30.74 -22.51
CA GLU A 436 -16.49 -30.97 -23.97
C GLU A 436 -15.28 -30.19 -24.55
N ALA A 437 -14.57 -29.34 -23.79
CA ALA A 437 -13.33 -28.67 -24.21
C ALA A 437 -12.54 -28.07 -23.03
N ASP A 438 -11.23 -27.84 -23.23
CA ASP A 438 -10.28 -27.27 -22.25
C ASP A 438 -10.71 -25.86 -21.77
N THR A 439 -10.98 -25.71 -20.46
CA THR A 439 -11.47 -24.45 -19.84
C THR A 439 -10.36 -23.43 -19.59
N VAL A 440 -9.11 -23.87 -19.59
CA VAL A 440 -7.91 -23.03 -19.52
C VAL A 440 -7.01 -23.42 -20.69
N ILE A 441 -6.62 -22.45 -21.50
CA ILE A 441 -5.76 -22.64 -22.67
C ILE A 441 -4.46 -21.89 -22.41
N THR A 442 -3.38 -22.64 -22.20
CA THR A 442 -2.03 -22.08 -22.04
C THR A 442 -1.30 -22.09 -23.39
N ARG A 443 -0.59 -21.00 -23.71
CA ARG A 443 0.17 -20.86 -24.94
C ARG A 443 1.59 -20.36 -24.62
N GLN A 444 2.56 -20.71 -25.47
CA GLN A 444 3.93 -20.18 -25.39
C GLN A 444 4.64 -20.47 -24.05
N ASN A 445 4.90 -21.75 -23.74
CA ASN A 445 5.64 -22.19 -22.54
C ASN A 445 5.01 -21.76 -21.20
N VAL A 446 3.69 -21.61 -21.15
CA VAL A 446 2.95 -21.36 -19.91
C VAL A 446 2.66 -22.68 -19.18
N SER A 447 2.85 -22.71 -17.85
CA SER A 447 2.54 -23.85 -16.99
C SER A 447 1.30 -23.62 -16.12
N ILE A 448 0.72 -24.71 -15.61
CA ILE A 448 -0.30 -24.67 -14.55
C ILE A 448 0.30 -25.36 -13.33
N LEU A 449 0.33 -24.64 -12.21
CA LEU A 449 0.71 -25.13 -10.89
C LEU A 449 -0.56 -25.24 -10.04
N VAL A 450 -0.75 -26.38 -9.42
CA VAL A 450 -1.87 -26.63 -8.49
C VAL A 450 -1.23 -27.00 -7.15
N ASP A 451 -1.37 -26.11 -6.17
CA ASP A 451 -0.78 -26.23 -4.84
C ASP A 451 -1.74 -26.87 -3.82
#